data_AF-L2FWW1-F1
#
_entry.id   AF-L2FWW1-F1
#
_cell.length_a   1.000
_cell.length_b   1.000
_cell.length_c   1.000
_cell.angle_alpha   90.00
_cell.angle_beta   90.00
_cell.angle_gamma   90.00
#
_symmetry.space_group_name_H-M   'P 1'
#
loop_
_entity.id
_entity.type
_entity.pdbx_description
1 polymer ?
#
loop_
_entity_poly.entity_id
_entity_poly.type
_entity_poly.pdbx_seq_one_letter_code
_entity_poly.pdbx_strand_id
1 'polypeptide(L)'
;MLTGTLAGFMCRSQPPAHAAAMLGAGLAAQGLGFLVSDFIFTAAALVSMAADVPRLIASEGSLVPASLRSAAYLTEMENPGTVAFAIRAVALFTAVFLWGLSFWFFSSACLSTVFGMPDHSFHLSWWSFVFPNVGFTVATIRIGEAFGSEGLLWLATVFTISLVAVWLFVGFCCARAVVRRKLVWPGRDEDSD
;
A
#
# COMPACT_ATOMS: atom_id res chain seq x y z
N MET A 1 8.15 5.06 4.16
CA MET A 1 8.22 4.50 5.53
C MET A 1 9.52 4.83 6.27
N LEU A 2 10.62 5.22 5.60
CA LEU A 2 11.90 5.56 6.25
C LEU A 2 12.23 7.06 6.27
N THR A 3 11.34 7.91 5.76
CA THR A 3 11.58 9.36 5.64
C THR A 3 11.73 10.05 6.99
N GLY A 4 10.96 9.64 8.01
CA GLY A 4 11.09 10.20 9.36
C GLY A 4 12.32 9.68 10.11
N THR A 5 12.71 8.42 9.89
CA THR A 5 13.98 7.90 10.43
C THR A 5 15.19 8.59 9.78
N LEU A 6 15.20 8.74 8.45
CA LEU A 6 16.24 9.49 7.74
C LEU A 6 16.30 10.97 8.18
N ALA A 7 15.15 11.63 8.34
CA ALA A 7 15.11 12.99 8.88
C ALA A 7 15.69 13.06 10.31
N GLY A 8 15.46 12.04 11.14
CA GLY A 8 16.04 11.92 12.48
C GLY A 8 17.56 11.75 12.51
N PHE A 9 18.14 11.11 11.50
CA PHE A 9 19.59 11.04 11.34
C PHE A 9 20.16 12.37 10.82
N MET A 10 19.58 12.90 9.75
CA MET A 10 20.08 14.10 9.08
C MET A 10 19.90 15.39 9.89
N CYS A 11 18.95 15.46 10.81
CA CYS A 11 18.73 16.67 11.61
C CYS A 11 19.92 17.01 12.54
N ARG A 12 20.77 16.03 12.88
CA ARG A 12 21.93 16.22 13.77
C ARG A 12 23.01 17.12 13.19
N SER A 13 23.08 17.23 11.86
CA SER A 13 24.03 18.07 11.15
C SER A 13 23.45 19.44 10.76
N GLN A 14 22.21 19.74 11.14
CA GLN A 14 21.50 20.95 10.72
C GLN A 14 21.35 21.97 11.85
N PRO A 15 21.35 23.29 11.54
CA PRO A 15 21.04 24.32 12.52
C PRO A 15 19.66 24.10 13.18
N PRO A 16 19.46 24.49 14.45
CA PRO A 16 18.27 24.11 15.24
C PRO A 16 16.93 24.40 14.56
N ALA A 17 16.81 25.53 13.88
CA ALA A 17 15.59 25.91 13.15
C ALA A 17 15.31 24.99 11.94
N HIS A 18 16.36 24.56 11.23
CA HIS A 18 16.23 23.66 10.07
C HIS A 18 16.04 22.21 10.51
N ALA A 19 16.67 21.81 11.61
CA ALA A 19 16.50 20.48 12.21
C ALA A 19 15.04 20.23 12.61
N ALA A 20 14.38 21.19 13.27
CA ALA A 20 12.98 21.07 13.66
C ALA A 20 12.04 20.96 12.44
N ALA A 21 12.26 21.76 11.40
CA ALA A 21 11.49 21.69 10.16
C ALA A 21 11.68 20.36 9.43
N MET A 22 12.92 19.86 9.37
CA MET A 22 13.25 18.58 8.75
C MET A 22 12.61 17.40 9.47
N LEU A 23 12.64 17.39 10.81
CA LEU A 23 11.95 16.38 11.63
C LEU A 23 10.43 16.41 11.43
N GLY A 24 9.82 17.60 11.45
CA GLY A 24 8.39 17.76 11.24
C GLY A 24 7.95 17.27 9.86
N ALA A 25 8.68 17.66 8.80
CA ALA A 25 8.41 17.21 7.43
C ALA A 25 8.62 15.71 7.26
N GLY A 26 9.71 15.16 7.82
CA GLY A 26 10.02 13.73 7.76
C GLY A 26 8.96 12.87 8.46
N LEU A 27 8.52 13.27 9.64
CA LEU A 27 7.46 12.60 10.41
C LEU A 27 6.12 12.67 9.69
N ALA A 28 5.75 13.84 9.16
CA ALA A 28 4.52 14.00 8.38
C ALA A 28 4.54 13.13 7.11
N ALA A 29 5.65 13.11 6.37
CA ALA A 29 5.81 12.26 5.20
C ALA A 29 5.81 10.76 5.55
N GLN A 30 6.36 10.38 6.70
CA GLN A 30 6.33 8.99 7.18
C GLN A 30 4.91 8.56 7.56
N GLY A 31 4.17 9.40 8.29
CA GLY A 31 2.76 9.19 8.63
C GLY A 31 1.88 9.11 7.38
N LEU A 32 2.16 9.94 6.37
CA LEU A 32 1.48 9.86 5.07
C LEU A 32 1.70 8.51 4.39
N GLY A 33 2.95 8.04 4.33
CA GLY A 33 3.27 6.73 3.75
C GLY A 33 2.63 5.56 4.52
N PHE A 34 2.46 5.70 5.84
CA PHE A 34 1.71 4.74 6.66
C PHE A 34 0.23 4.72 6.31
N LEU A 35 -0.43 5.88 6.30
CA LEU A 35 -1.84 5.98 5.95
C LEU A 35 -2.11 5.45 4.53
N VAL A 36 -1.26 5.79 3.56
CA VAL A 36 -1.38 5.26 2.20
C VAL A 36 -1.30 3.73 2.17
N SER A 37 -0.33 3.15 2.87
CA SER A 37 -0.19 1.69 2.94
C SER A 37 -1.42 1.05 3.60
N ASP A 38 -1.86 1.60 4.72
CA ASP A 38 -3.04 1.15 5.46
C ASP A 38 -4.31 1.22 4.59
N PHE A 39 -4.53 2.32 3.87
CA PHE A 39 -5.67 2.48 2.97
C PHE A 39 -5.65 1.48 1.82
N ILE A 40 -4.49 1.25 1.21
CA ILE A 40 -4.33 0.29 0.12
C ILE A 40 -4.64 -1.14 0.58
N PHE A 41 -4.04 -1.57 1.69
CA PHE A 41 -4.26 -2.92 2.22
C PHE A 41 -5.69 -3.09 2.72
N THR A 42 -6.24 -2.06 3.37
CA THR A 42 -7.64 -2.05 3.83
C THR A 42 -8.60 -2.13 2.65
N ALA A 43 -8.36 -1.42 1.55
CA ALA A 43 -9.18 -1.52 0.35
C ALA A 43 -9.21 -2.96 -0.20
N ALA A 44 -8.03 -3.59 -0.35
CA ALA A 44 -7.92 -4.97 -0.84
C ALA A 44 -8.58 -5.99 0.11
N ALA A 45 -8.38 -5.82 1.42
CA ALA A 45 -8.98 -6.65 2.45
C ALA A 45 -10.51 -6.52 2.47
N LEU A 46 -11.03 -5.29 2.38
CA LEU A 46 -12.46 -5.00 2.44
C LEU A 46 -13.21 -5.63 1.27
N VAL A 47 -12.66 -5.57 0.05
CA VAL A 47 -13.25 -6.26 -1.12
C VAL A 47 -13.26 -7.77 -0.92
N SER A 48 -12.15 -8.33 -0.44
CA SER A 48 -11.99 -9.78 -0.25
C SER A 48 -12.95 -10.30 0.83
N MET A 49 -13.04 -9.61 1.96
CA MET A 49 -13.95 -9.97 3.06
C MET A 49 -15.41 -9.79 2.66
N ALA A 50 -15.76 -8.73 1.93
CA ALA A 50 -17.11 -8.50 1.45
C ALA A 50 -17.58 -9.54 0.42
N ALA A 51 -16.67 -10.10 -0.38
CA ALA A 51 -16.99 -11.18 -1.29
C ALA A 51 -17.41 -12.47 -0.56
N ASP A 52 -16.90 -12.69 0.65
CA ASP A 52 -17.21 -13.86 1.47
C ASP A 52 -18.50 -13.70 2.30
N VAL A 53 -19.01 -12.48 2.50
CA VAL A 53 -20.21 -12.20 3.31
C VAL A 53 -21.44 -13.02 2.87
N PRO A 54 -21.81 -13.10 1.58
CA PRO A 54 -22.95 -13.92 1.14
C PRO A 54 -22.77 -15.41 1.47
N ARG A 55 -21.55 -15.95 1.36
CA ARG A 55 -21.23 -17.35 1.68
C ARG A 55 -21.32 -17.63 3.18
N LEU A 56 -20.86 -16.70 4.00
CA LEU A 56 -20.90 -16.83 5.47
C LEU A 56 -22.32 -16.80 6.01
N ILE A 57 -23.22 -16.06 5.35
CA ILE A 57 -24.64 -15.96 5.70
C ILE A 57 -25.41 -17.20 5.23
N ALA A 58 -25.03 -17.79 4.08
CA ALA A 58 -25.76 -18.91 3.46
C ALA A 58 -25.31 -20.32 3.90
N SER A 59 -24.14 -20.50 4.53
CA SER A 59 -23.58 -21.83 4.78
C SER A 59 -23.82 -22.35 6.20
N GLU A 60 -24.44 -23.55 6.30
CA GLU A 60 -24.57 -24.34 7.54
C GLU A 60 -23.21 -24.82 8.11
N GLY A 61 -22.09 -24.56 7.42
CA GLY A 61 -20.71 -24.96 7.80
C GLY A 61 -19.75 -23.79 8.08
N SER A 62 -20.26 -22.58 8.30
CA SER A 62 -19.43 -21.40 8.58
C SER A 62 -18.57 -21.56 9.85
N LEU A 63 -17.27 -21.22 9.77
CA LEU A 63 -16.33 -21.17 10.91
C LEU A 63 -16.73 -20.15 11.99
N VAL A 64 -17.77 -19.35 11.74
CA VAL A 64 -18.36 -18.45 12.73
C VAL A 64 -19.09 -19.27 13.81
N PRO A 65 -18.64 -19.21 15.08
CA PRO A 65 -19.28 -19.91 16.19
C PRO A 65 -20.79 -19.64 16.24
N ALA A 66 -21.58 -20.64 16.61
CA ALA A 66 -23.04 -20.51 16.68
C ALA A 66 -23.50 -19.33 17.56
N SER A 67 -22.75 -19.02 18.63
CA SER A 67 -22.97 -17.87 19.50
C SER A 67 -22.77 -16.51 18.81
N LEU A 68 -21.84 -16.42 17.86
CA LEU A 68 -21.64 -15.22 17.04
C LEU A 68 -22.67 -15.11 15.92
N ARG A 69 -23.25 -16.22 15.46
CA ARG A 69 -24.38 -16.23 14.50
C ARG A 69 -25.72 -15.84 15.11
N SER A 70 -25.92 -16.10 16.40
CA SER A 70 -27.10 -15.64 17.16
C SER A 70 -26.93 -14.23 17.73
N ALA A 71 -25.69 -13.80 18.02
CA ALA A 71 -25.39 -12.44 18.50
C ALA A 71 -25.20 -11.42 17.36
N ALA A 72 -24.62 -11.83 16.22
CA ALA A 72 -24.78 -11.10 14.98
C ALA A 72 -26.18 -11.43 14.47
N TYR A 73 -27.06 -10.45 14.35
CA TYR A 73 -28.47 -10.47 13.94
C TYR A 73 -28.89 -11.41 12.75
N LEU A 74 -27.97 -12.16 12.14
CA LEU A 74 -28.09 -12.92 10.90
C LEU A 74 -29.10 -14.08 10.93
N THR A 75 -29.37 -14.71 12.08
CA THR A 75 -30.32 -15.84 12.15
C THR A 75 -31.79 -15.42 12.23
N GLU A 76 -32.08 -14.18 12.64
CA GLU A 76 -33.45 -13.65 12.78
C GLU A 76 -33.79 -12.58 11.72
N MET A 77 -32.90 -12.34 10.75
CA MET A 77 -33.16 -11.38 9.68
C MET A 77 -34.22 -11.90 8.71
N GLU A 78 -35.24 -11.07 8.48
CA GLU A 78 -36.32 -11.33 7.52
C GLU A 78 -35.81 -11.37 6.07
N ASN A 79 -34.68 -10.70 5.76
CA ASN A 79 -34.12 -10.65 4.41
C ASN A 79 -32.57 -10.58 4.39
N PRO A 80 -31.87 -11.67 4.73
CA PRO A 80 -30.42 -11.70 4.92
C PRO A 80 -29.63 -11.41 3.63
N GLY A 81 -30.20 -11.71 2.45
CA GLY A 81 -29.57 -11.41 1.16
C GLY A 81 -29.45 -9.91 0.87
N THR A 82 -30.47 -9.13 1.22
CA THR A 82 -30.48 -7.67 1.05
C THR A 82 -29.42 -7.00 1.93
N VAL A 83 -29.26 -7.47 3.16
CA VAL A 83 -28.23 -6.97 4.08
C VAL A 83 -26.83 -7.32 3.59
N ALA A 84 -26.63 -8.56 3.10
CA ALA A 84 -25.36 -8.97 2.49
C ALA A 84 -24.99 -8.09 1.28
N PHE A 85 -25.96 -7.78 0.43
CA PHE A 85 -25.78 -6.88 -0.70
C PHE A 85 -25.42 -5.46 -0.25
N ALA A 86 -26.12 -4.91 0.75
CA ALA A 86 -25.85 -3.59 1.28
C ALA A 86 -24.43 -3.48 1.88
N ILE A 87 -24.01 -4.48 2.67
CA ILE A 87 -22.65 -4.54 3.23
C ILE A 87 -21.60 -4.60 2.11
N ARG A 88 -21.84 -5.44 1.09
CA ARG A 88 -20.94 -5.53 -0.07
C ARG A 88 -20.87 -4.22 -0.85
N ALA A 89 -21.99 -3.53 -1.03
CA ALA A 89 -22.03 -2.25 -1.73
C ALA A 89 -21.23 -1.16 -0.98
N VAL A 90 -21.42 -1.06 0.35
CA VAL A 90 -20.65 -0.11 1.18
C VAL A 90 -19.16 -0.46 1.16
N ALA A 91 -18.82 -1.74 1.29
CA ALA A 91 -17.45 -2.21 1.22
C ALA A 91 -16.75 -1.86 -0.11
N LEU A 92 -17.43 -2.08 -1.24
CA LEU A 92 -16.91 -1.71 -2.56
C LEU A 92 -16.78 -0.21 -2.73
N PHE A 93 -17.76 0.58 -2.28
CA PHE A 93 -17.68 2.03 -2.32
C PHE A 93 -16.48 2.57 -1.53
N THR A 94 -16.31 2.09 -0.29
CA THR A 94 -15.15 2.45 0.54
C THR A 94 -13.83 2.01 -0.10
N ALA A 95 -13.77 0.80 -0.68
CA ALA A 95 -12.57 0.31 -1.36
C ALA A 95 -12.20 1.19 -2.57
N VAL A 96 -13.17 1.62 -3.39
CA VAL A 96 -12.94 2.52 -4.52
C VAL A 96 -12.48 3.90 -4.05
N PHE A 97 -13.06 4.43 -2.97
CA PHE A 97 -12.63 5.70 -2.39
C PHE A 97 -11.17 5.64 -1.92
N LEU A 98 -10.81 4.60 -1.16
CA LEU A 98 -9.44 4.37 -0.70
C LEU A 98 -8.47 4.13 -1.86
N TRP A 99 -8.90 3.41 -2.91
CA TRP A 99 -8.13 3.24 -4.14
C TRP A 99 -7.86 4.58 -4.84
N GLY A 100 -8.88 5.44 -4.97
CA GLY A 100 -8.72 6.77 -5.58
C GLY A 100 -7.77 7.67 -4.79
N LEU A 101 -7.84 7.63 -3.46
CA LEU A 101 -6.91 8.34 -2.59
C LEU A 101 -5.47 7.80 -2.74
N SER A 102 -5.32 6.50 -2.85
CA SER A 102 -4.02 5.85 -3.10
C SER A 102 -3.42 6.25 -4.45
N PHE A 103 -4.26 6.35 -5.48
CA PHE A 103 -3.86 6.82 -6.81
C PHE A 103 -3.35 8.27 -6.80
N TRP A 104 -3.98 9.15 -6.01
CA TRP A 104 -3.52 10.52 -5.82
C TRP A 104 -2.10 10.56 -5.22
N PHE A 105 -1.86 9.78 -4.16
CA PHE A 105 -0.55 9.72 -3.52
C PHE A 105 0.52 9.07 -4.40
N PHE A 106 0.15 8.01 -5.13
CA PHE A 106 1.01 7.40 -6.14
C PHE A 106 1.45 8.44 -7.19
N SER A 107 0.50 9.17 -7.75
CA SER A 107 0.77 10.19 -8.77
C SER A 107 1.68 11.30 -8.24
N SER A 108 1.43 11.77 -7.01
CA SER A 108 2.26 12.77 -6.33
C SER A 108 3.69 12.26 -6.07
N ALA A 109 3.84 11.00 -5.65
CA ALA A 109 5.13 10.38 -5.42
C ALA A 109 5.92 10.15 -6.72
N CYS A 110 5.26 9.72 -7.80
CA CYS A 110 5.87 9.62 -9.12
C CYS A 110 6.37 10.98 -9.60
N LEU A 111 5.55 12.02 -9.51
CA LEU A 111 5.94 13.38 -9.91
C LEU A 111 7.13 13.89 -9.08
N SER A 112 7.06 13.76 -7.76
CA SER A 112 8.15 14.14 -6.85
C SER A 112 9.45 13.39 -7.15
N THR A 113 9.36 12.12 -7.49
CA THR A 113 10.55 11.31 -7.84
C THR A 113 11.19 11.75 -9.16
N VAL A 114 10.38 12.02 -10.18
CA VAL A 114 10.87 12.41 -11.51
C VAL A 114 11.54 13.79 -11.46
N PHE A 115 10.96 14.74 -10.73
CA PHE A 115 11.44 16.13 -10.69
C PHE A 115 12.40 16.42 -9.52
N GLY A 116 12.30 15.68 -8.43
CA GLY A 116 13.01 15.96 -7.17
C GLY A 116 14.28 15.16 -6.95
N MET A 117 14.70 14.30 -7.88
CA MET A 117 15.89 13.46 -7.73
C MET A 117 17.06 13.98 -8.59
N PRO A 118 17.95 14.84 -8.03
CA PRO A 118 19.07 15.43 -8.78
C PRO A 118 20.20 14.42 -9.05
N ASP A 119 20.53 13.60 -8.05
CA ASP A 119 21.50 12.52 -8.18
C ASP A 119 20.73 11.21 -8.34
N HIS A 120 20.59 10.73 -9.58
CA HIS A 120 19.97 9.42 -9.90
C HIS A 120 20.79 8.22 -9.42
N SER A 121 21.50 8.38 -8.30
CA SER A 121 22.30 7.35 -7.66
C SER A 121 21.39 6.39 -6.88
N PHE A 122 21.77 5.12 -6.85
CA PHE A 122 20.98 4.10 -6.19
C PHE A 122 21.05 4.27 -4.67
N HIS A 123 19.89 4.35 -4.04
CA HIS A 123 19.73 4.28 -2.58
C HIS A 123 18.81 3.12 -2.22
N LEU A 124 19.01 2.53 -1.04
CA LEU A 124 18.19 1.43 -0.56
C LEU A 124 16.69 1.81 -0.46
N SER A 125 16.39 3.09 -0.29
CA SER A 125 15.03 3.64 -0.31
C SER A 125 14.25 3.37 -1.60
N TRP A 126 14.91 3.03 -2.72
CA TRP A 126 14.26 2.70 -4.00
C TRP A 126 13.36 1.47 -3.93
N TRP A 127 13.54 0.59 -2.94
CA TRP A 127 12.60 -0.50 -2.67
C TRP A 127 11.18 0.00 -2.35
N SER A 128 11.03 1.26 -1.92
CA SER A 128 9.73 1.88 -1.72
C SER A 128 8.91 2.06 -3.01
N PHE A 129 9.52 1.98 -4.21
CA PHE A 129 8.78 1.97 -5.48
C PHE A 129 8.03 0.66 -5.73
N VAL A 130 8.35 -0.40 -4.99
CA VAL A 130 7.71 -1.72 -5.17
C VAL A 130 6.65 -1.94 -4.10
N PHE A 131 7.01 -1.85 -2.82
CA PHE A 131 6.17 -2.39 -1.73
C PHE A 131 4.73 -1.83 -1.66
N PRO A 132 4.48 -0.50 -1.63
CA PRO A 132 3.12 0.03 -1.55
C PRO A 132 2.33 -0.21 -2.85
N ASN A 133 3.04 -0.22 -3.98
CA ASN A 133 2.46 -0.34 -5.31
C ASN A 133 1.96 -1.76 -5.60
N VAL A 134 2.55 -2.78 -4.95
CA VAL A 134 2.00 -4.16 -4.97
C VAL A 134 0.59 -4.18 -4.40
N GLY A 135 0.39 -3.57 -3.22
CA GLY A 135 -0.95 -3.47 -2.61
C GLY A 135 -1.92 -2.72 -3.53
N PHE A 136 -1.48 -1.62 -4.13
CA PHE A 136 -2.31 -0.81 -5.04
C PHE A 136 -2.76 -1.62 -6.27
N THR A 137 -1.85 -2.44 -6.81
CA THR A 137 -2.13 -3.34 -7.93
C THR A 137 -3.11 -4.42 -7.53
N VAL A 138 -2.92 -5.06 -6.36
CA VAL A 138 -3.85 -6.07 -5.83
C VAL A 138 -5.24 -5.47 -5.59
N ALA A 139 -5.33 -4.27 -5.02
CA ALA A 139 -6.62 -3.57 -4.86
C ALA A 139 -7.30 -3.32 -6.21
N THR A 140 -6.53 -2.94 -7.24
CA THR A 140 -7.04 -2.75 -8.61
C THR A 140 -7.61 -4.05 -9.18
N ILE A 141 -6.91 -5.18 -8.99
CA ILE A 141 -7.40 -6.52 -9.39
C ILE A 141 -8.73 -6.83 -8.69
N ARG A 142 -8.77 -6.71 -7.35
CA ARG A 142 -9.95 -7.03 -6.54
C ARG A 142 -11.16 -6.18 -6.91
N ILE A 143 -10.96 -4.89 -7.13
CA ILE A 143 -12.03 -3.99 -7.57
C ILE A 143 -12.49 -4.35 -8.99
N GLY A 144 -11.55 -4.67 -9.90
CA GLY A 144 -11.87 -5.12 -11.25
C GLY A 144 -12.70 -6.41 -11.27
N GLU A 145 -12.30 -7.41 -10.48
CA GLU A 145 -13.05 -8.67 -10.27
C GLU A 145 -14.44 -8.40 -9.70
N ALA A 146 -14.54 -7.52 -8.69
CA ALA A 146 -15.80 -7.23 -8.02
C ALA A 146 -16.82 -6.51 -8.93
N PHE A 147 -16.34 -5.66 -9.84
CA PHE A 147 -17.18 -4.99 -10.84
C PHE A 147 -17.35 -5.79 -12.14
N GLY A 148 -16.62 -6.90 -12.33
CA GLY A 148 -16.58 -7.62 -13.61
C GLY A 148 -16.06 -6.77 -14.77
N SER A 149 -15.17 -5.81 -14.48
CA SER A 149 -14.68 -4.84 -15.46
C SER A 149 -13.36 -5.30 -16.09
N GLU A 150 -13.40 -5.72 -17.35
CA GLU A 150 -12.19 -6.08 -18.09
C GLU A 150 -11.20 -4.92 -18.19
N GLY A 151 -11.67 -3.67 -18.29
CA GLY A 151 -10.81 -2.49 -18.36
C GLY A 151 -9.93 -2.33 -17.11
N LEU A 152 -10.50 -2.53 -15.92
CA LEU A 152 -9.74 -2.49 -14.66
C LEU A 152 -8.75 -3.66 -14.54
N LEU A 153 -9.10 -4.84 -15.07
CA LEU A 153 -8.21 -6.00 -15.09
C LEU A 153 -7.02 -5.81 -16.05
N TRP A 154 -7.26 -5.19 -17.21
CA TRP A 154 -6.18 -4.77 -18.11
C TRP A 154 -5.27 -3.73 -17.47
N LEU A 155 -5.84 -2.73 -16.79
CA LEU A 155 -5.07 -1.75 -16.02
C LEU A 155 -4.20 -2.44 -14.95
N ALA A 156 -4.78 -3.38 -14.20
CA ALA A 156 -4.05 -4.15 -13.20
C ALA A 156 -2.93 -5.01 -13.81
N THR A 157 -3.13 -5.52 -15.02
CA THR A 157 -2.10 -6.25 -15.78
C THR A 157 -0.92 -5.34 -16.11
N VAL A 158 -1.20 -4.13 -16.60
CA VAL A 158 -0.17 -3.11 -16.88
C VAL A 158 0.60 -2.75 -15.60
N PHE A 159 -0.10 -2.54 -14.49
CA PHE A 159 0.54 -2.28 -13.19
C PHE A 159 1.42 -3.43 -12.73
N THR A 160 0.96 -4.68 -12.92
CA THR A 160 1.72 -5.88 -12.56
C THR A 160 3.01 -5.98 -13.38
N ILE A 161 2.94 -5.81 -14.71
CA ILE A 161 4.12 -5.84 -15.57
C ILE A 161 5.11 -4.73 -15.19
N SER A 162 4.60 -3.52 -14.95
CA SER A 162 5.42 -2.38 -14.54
C SER A 162 6.11 -2.62 -13.20
N LEU A 163 5.41 -3.20 -12.24
CA LEU A 163 5.96 -3.58 -10.94
C LEU A 163 7.08 -4.61 -11.05
N VAL A 164 6.88 -5.65 -11.86
CA VAL A 164 7.92 -6.68 -12.08
C VAL A 164 9.15 -6.06 -12.72
N ALA A 165 8.97 -5.17 -13.71
CA ALA A 165 10.08 -4.46 -14.35
C ALA A 165 10.86 -3.59 -13.36
N VAL A 166 10.16 -2.79 -12.54
CA VAL A 166 10.77 -1.95 -11.49
C VAL A 166 11.47 -2.82 -10.44
N TRP A 167 10.86 -3.93 -10.02
CA TRP A 167 11.45 -4.85 -9.05
C TRP A 167 12.75 -5.47 -9.57
N LEU A 168 12.78 -5.96 -10.82
CA LEU A 168 14.00 -6.47 -11.45
C LEU A 168 15.08 -5.39 -11.57
N PHE A 169 14.70 -4.17 -11.94
CA PHE A 169 15.62 -3.04 -12.07
C PHE A 169 16.25 -2.63 -10.73
N VAL A 170 15.43 -2.45 -9.70
CA VAL A 170 15.88 -2.13 -8.33
C VAL A 170 16.73 -3.26 -7.78
N GLY A 171 16.31 -4.52 -7.98
CA GLY A 171 17.06 -5.71 -7.58
C GLY A 171 18.43 -5.80 -8.25
N PHE A 172 18.52 -5.54 -9.55
CA PHE A 172 19.79 -5.48 -10.28
C PHE A 172 20.69 -4.35 -9.76
N CYS A 173 20.15 -3.15 -9.55
CA CYS A 173 20.91 -2.03 -8.99
C CYS A 173 21.43 -2.32 -7.58
N CYS A 174 20.63 -2.97 -6.74
CA CYS A 174 21.00 -3.43 -5.41
C CYS A 174 22.14 -4.45 -5.48
N ALA A 175 22.00 -5.51 -6.29
CA ALA A 175 23.05 -6.52 -6.48
C ALA A 175 24.35 -5.89 -6.99
N ARG A 176 24.26 -4.97 -7.97
CA ARG A 176 25.41 -4.22 -8.48
C ARG A 176 26.07 -3.34 -7.40
N ALA A 177 25.28 -2.71 -6.53
CA ALA A 177 25.79 -1.88 -5.45
C ALA A 177 26.54 -2.72 -4.39
N VAL A 178 26.01 -3.90 -4.04
CA VAL A 178 26.66 -4.86 -3.15
C VAL A 178 27.97 -5.38 -3.77
N VAL A 179 27.95 -5.82 -5.02
CA VAL A 179 29.17 -6.33 -5.72
C VAL A 179 30.26 -5.26 -5.81
N ARG A 180 29.87 -3.99 -6.02
CA ARG A 180 30.80 -2.85 -6.06
C ARG A 180 31.19 -2.33 -4.68
N ARG A 181 30.81 -3.02 -3.58
CA ARG A 181 31.10 -2.65 -2.19
C ARG A 181 30.65 -1.22 -1.85
N LYS A 182 29.56 -0.77 -2.49
CA LYS A 182 28.92 0.53 -2.19
C LYS A 182 27.85 0.41 -1.11
N LEU A 183 27.41 -0.82 -0.82
CA LEU A 183 26.37 -1.17 0.13
C LEU A 183 26.88 -2.33 1.01
N VAL A 184 26.55 -2.33 2.30
CA VAL A 184 26.95 -3.38 3.26
C VAL A 184 28.47 -3.55 3.35
N TRP A 185 29.18 -2.43 3.44
CA TRP A 185 30.64 -2.40 3.59
C TRP A 185 31.02 -1.37 4.66
N PRO A 186 32.02 -1.64 5.54
CA PRO A 186 32.38 -0.71 6.61
C PRO A 186 32.72 0.69 6.06
N GLY A 187 32.10 1.74 6.61
CA GLY A 187 32.31 3.14 6.23
C GLY A 187 31.61 3.58 4.94
N ARG A 188 30.53 2.90 4.52
CA ARG A 188 29.72 3.23 3.33
C ARG A 188 28.22 3.19 3.65
N ASP A 189 27.44 3.97 2.89
CA ASP A 189 25.97 4.10 3.03
C ASP A 189 25.56 4.57 4.43
N GLU A 190 24.77 3.80 5.18
CA GLU A 190 24.30 4.15 6.54
C GLU A 190 25.41 4.15 7.61
N ASP A 191 26.58 3.56 7.31
CA ASP A 191 27.78 3.52 8.18
C ASP A 191 28.81 4.62 7.83
N SER A 192 28.46 5.56 6.95
CA SER A 192 29.34 6.70 6.63
C SER A 192 29.11 7.80 7.69
N ASP A 193 30.11 8.05 8.53
CA ASP A 193 30.10 9.09 9.58
C ASP A 193 29.60 10.47 9.09
#